data_AF-A0A8C6KTU1-F1
#
_entry.id   AF-A0A8C6KTU1-F1
#
_cell.length_a   1.000
_cell.length_b   1.000
_cell.length_c   1.000
_cell.angle_alpha   90.00
_cell.angle_beta   90.00
_cell.angle_gamma   90.00
#
_symmetry.space_group_name_H-M   'P 1'
#
loop_
_entity.id
_entity.type
_entity.pdbx_description
1 polymer ?
#
loop_
_entity_poly.entity_id
_entity_poly.type
_entity_poly.pdbx_seq_one_letter_code
_entity_poly.pdbx_strand_id
1 'polypeptide(L)'
;LTLTLGEKLRELPLVSIFCSCILPEPTESKIDNKEGVVDLNLCNIRDMEVIELSKRASGQAFEVILKPPTFDGGPELRATTPPRQKPSLEEIQKKLDAAQERRKFQEAELLKHLAERREHEREVAQKALTKERENFTSKLKGLMEVRKTNCYHTYSHRLVHVRGGAALAGIPDHPVPRYFL
;
A
#
# COMPACT_ATOMS: atom_id res chain seq x y z
N LEU A 1 46.18 -4.71 9.52
CA LEU A 1 46.24 -6.19 9.57
C LEU A 1 45.62 -6.75 8.30
N THR A 2 46.31 -6.63 7.17
CA THR A 2 45.96 -7.33 5.93
C THR A 2 47.00 -8.43 5.77
N LEU A 3 46.79 -9.53 6.52
CA LEU A 3 47.54 -10.76 6.33
C LEU A 3 47.26 -11.24 4.90
N THR A 4 48.33 -11.40 4.14
CA THR A 4 48.26 -11.75 2.72
C THR A 4 47.68 -13.15 2.59
N LEU A 5 46.85 -13.35 1.56
CA LEU A 5 46.11 -14.58 1.26
C LEU A 5 46.93 -15.88 1.41
N GLY A 6 48.25 -15.82 1.28
CA GLY A 6 49.17 -16.94 1.45
C GLY A 6 49.26 -17.51 2.88
N GLU A 7 49.13 -16.68 3.91
CA GLU A 7 49.18 -17.16 5.30
C GLU A 7 47.92 -17.98 5.67
N LYS A 8 46.77 -17.62 5.09
CA LYS A 8 45.50 -18.33 5.31
C LYS A 8 45.40 -19.69 4.61
N LEU A 9 46.20 -19.92 3.56
CA LEU A 9 46.22 -21.18 2.84
C LEU A 9 47.05 -22.26 3.56
N ARG A 10 47.92 -21.88 4.51
CA ARG A 10 48.71 -22.82 5.32
C ARG A 10 47.95 -23.51 6.45
N GLU A 11 46.83 -22.93 6.90
CA GLU A 11 46.06 -23.47 8.04
C GLU A 11 44.93 -24.43 7.65
N LEU A 12 44.72 -24.67 6.35
CA LEU A 12 43.73 -25.65 5.89
C LEU A 12 44.38 -27.04 5.80
N PRO A 13 43.70 -28.13 6.23
CA PRO A 13 44.22 -29.49 6.22
C PRO A 13 44.27 -30.11 4.80
N LEU A 14 44.57 -29.30 3.79
CA LEU A 14 44.63 -29.67 2.37
C LEU A 14 45.97 -29.29 1.72
N VAL A 15 46.98 -28.95 2.52
CA VAL A 15 48.36 -28.67 2.07
C VAL A 15 48.97 -29.84 1.28
N SER A 16 48.47 -31.06 1.47
CA SER A 16 48.90 -32.25 0.69
C SER A 16 48.43 -32.27 -0.77
N ILE A 17 47.45 -31.42 -1.15
CA ILE A 17 46.80 -31.48 -2.47
C ILE A 17 47.29 -30.39 -3.42
N PHE A 18 47.88 -29.31 -2.90
CA PHE A 18 48.40 -28.25 -3.76
C PHE A 18 49.86 -28.49 -4.15
N CYS A 19 50.13 -28.27 -5.44
CA CYS A 19 51.42 -28.36 -6.12
C CYS A 19 52.62 -27.94 -5.24
N SER A 20 53.74 -28.66 -5.40
CA SER A 20 55.11 -28.34 -4.93
C SER A 20 55.55 -26.89 -5.18
N CYS A 21 54.80 -26.15 -5.99
CA CYS A 21 54.87 -24.72 -6.25
C CYS A 21 54.73 -23.81 -4.99
N ILE A 22 54.16 -24.28 -3.87
CA ILE A 22 53.87 -23.45 -2.68
C ILE A 22 54.90 -23.64 -1.54
N LEU A 23 55.67 -24.74 -1.56
CA LEU A 23 56.77 -24.98 -0.64
C LEU A 23 57.95 -25.62 -1.40
N PRO A 24 58.98 -24.86 -1.79
CA PRO A 24 60.17 -25.46 -2.37
C PRO A 24 60.98 -26.12 -1.25
N GLU A 25 60.97 -27.45 -1.19
CA GLU A 25 62.01 -28.17 -0.44
C GLU A 25 63.32 -28.17 -1.24
N PRO A 26 64.47 -27.91 -0.58
CA PRO A 26 65.76 -27.95 -1.24
C PRO A 26 66.28 -29.38 -1.20
N THR A 27 65.98 -30.17 -2.22
CA THR A 27 66.68 -31.46 -2.40
C THR A 27 67.60 -31.36 -3.59
N GLU A 28 68.89 -31.16 -3.28
CA GLU A 28 70.00 -31.34 -4.20
C GLU A 28 70.08 -32.80 -4.66
N SER A 29 70.03 -33.04 -5.96
CA SER A 29 70.79 -34.13 -6.58
C SER A 29 70.93 -33.88 -8.07
N LYS A 30 72.18 -33.71 -8.51
CA LYS A 30 72.61 -33.60 -9.90
C LYS A 30 72.23 -34.86 -10.68
N ILE A 31 71.82 -34.73 -11.94
CA ILE A 31 72.36 -35.42 -13.13
C ILE A 31 71.67 -34.88 -14.40
N ASP A 32 72.50 -34.30 -15.25
CA ASP A 32 72.49 -34.10 -16.71
C ASP A 32 71.19 -34.09 -17.54
N ASN A 33 71.00 -32.92 -18.19
CA ASN A 33 70.63 -32.71 -19.58
C ASN A 33 69.83 -33.82 -20.29
N LYS A 34 68.53 -33.61 -20.44
CA LYS A 34 67.77 -33.78 -21.71
C LYS A 34 66.36 -33.17 -21.59
N GLU A 35 65.93 -32.62 -22.70
CA GLU A 35 64.64 -32.01 -23.05
C GLU A 35 63.45 -32.32 -22.12
N GLY A 36 62.82 -31.25 -21.62
CA GLY A 36 61.56 -31.30 -20.87
C GLY A 36 60.37 -31.69 -21.75
N VAL A 37 60.36 -32.93 -22.21
CA VAL A 37 59.13 -33.60 -22.63
C VAL A 37 58.42 -34.00 -21.35
N VAL A 38 57.38 -33.25 -20.99
CA VAL A 38 56.37 -33.77 -20.05
C VAL A 38 55.83 -35.02 -20.69
N ASP A 39 56.07 -36.18 -20.09
CA ASP A 39 55.58 -37.45 -20.62
C ASP A 39 54.05 -37.48 -20.49
N LEU A 40 53.35 -37.09 -21.56
CA LEU A 40 51.88 -37.13 -21.66
C LEU A 40 51.33 -38.58 -21.62
N ASN A 41 52.18 -39.61 -21.56
CA ASN A 41 51.74 -41.00 -21.61
C ASN A 41 51.21 -41.57 -20.28
N LEU A 42 51.24 -40.82 -19.16
CA LEU A 42 50.62 -41.30 -17.90
C LEU A 42 49.08 -41.14 -17.88
N CYS A 43 48.52 -40.33 -18.78
CA CYS A 43 47.07 -40.17 -18.95
C CYS A 43 46.72 -40.38 -20.42
N ASN A 44 46.68 -41.63 -20.88
CA ASN A 44 46.12 -41.96 -22.19
C ASN A 44 44.58 -41.82 -22.12
N ILE A 45 44.08 -40.58 -22.01
CA ILE A 45 42.66 -40.25 -22.14
C ILE A 45 42.36 -40.32 -23.63
N ARG A 46 42.07 -41.52 -24.12
CA ARG A 46 41.83 -41.81 -25.55
C ARG A 46 40.64 -41.04 -26.14
N ASP A 47 39.82 -40.42 -25.30
CA ASP A 47 38.57 -39.75 -25.65
C ASP A 47 38.57 -38.22 -25.36
N MET A 48 39.75 -37.59 -25.18
CA MET A 48 39.85 -36.14 -24.95
C MET A 48 39.86 -35.36 -26.27
N GLU A 49 38.81 -34.57 -26.51
CA GLU A 49 38.70 -33.64 -27.63
C GLU A 49 38.79 -32.20 -27.11
N VAL A 50 39.57 -31.36 -27.80
CA VAL A 50 39.73 -29.93 -27.47
C VAL A 50 39.34 -29.10 -28.68
N ILE A 51 38.30 -28.29 -28.54
CA ILE A 51 37.81 -27.37 -29.57
C ILE A 51 38.26 -25.96 -29.22
N GLU A 52 39.09 -25.36 -30.06
CA GLU A 52 39.52 -23.98 -29.87
C GLU A 52 38.37 -23.01 -30.19
N LEU A 53 38.00 -22.15 -29.22
CA LEU A 53 36.89 -21.21 -29.37
C LEU A 53 37.36 -19.83 -29.84
N SER A 54 38.39 -19.27 -29.19
CA SER A 54 38.95 -17.98 -29.61
C SER A 54 40.34 -17.72 -29.06
N LYS A 55 41.14 -16.98 -29.83
CA LYS A 55 42.40 -16.38 -29.38
C LYS A 55 42.30 -14.87 -29.46
N ARG A 56 42.69 -14.20 -28.38
CA ARG A 56 42.78 -12.74 -28.27
C ARG A 56 44.13 -12.39 -27.65
N ALA A 57 44.54 -11.13 -27.75
CA ALA A 57 45.74 -10.64 -27.08
C ALA A 57 45.70 -10.86 -25.55
N SER A 58 44.49 -10.91 -24.97
CA SER A 58 44.27 -11.16 -23.54
C SER A 58 44.32 -12.64 -23.14
N GLY A 59 44.36 -13.59 -24.09
CA GLY A 59 44.35 -15.02 -23.78
C GLY A 59 43.65 -15.89 -24.81
N GLN A 60 43.49 -17.17 -24.46
CA GLN A 60 42.92 -18.19 -25.34
C GLN A 60 41.77 -18.92 -24.61
N ALA A 61 40.71 -19.26 -25.34
CA ALA A 61 39.57 -20.01 -24.85
C ALA A 61 39.36 -21.28 -25.67
N PHE A 62 39.08 -22.38 -25.00
CA PHE A 62 38.87 -23.69 -25.60
C PHE A 62 37.79 -24.45 -24.82
N GLU A 63 37.06 -25.33 -25.50
CA GLU A 63 36.14 -26.29 -24.94
C GLU A 63 36.82 -27.66 -24.87
N VAL A 64 36.77 -28.33 -23.72
CA VAL A 64 37.34 -29.66 -23.52
C VAL A 64 36.22 -30.66 -23.32
N ILE A 65 36.11 -31.63 -24.23
CA ILE A 65 35.15 -32.72 -24.19
C ILE A 65 35.90 -33.99 -23.81
N LEU A 66 35.68 -34.49 -22.60
CA LEU A 66 36.26 -35.75 -22.12
C LEU A 66 35.42 -36.98 -22.51
N LYS A 67 34.14 -36.74 -22.79
CA LYS A 67 33.18 -37.73 -23.26
C LYS A 67 32.11 -37.00 -24.06
N PRO A 68 31.85 -37.37 -25.33
CA PRO A 68 30.79 -36.75 -26.10
C PRO A 68 29.44 -36.96 -25.42
N PRO A 69 28.50 -36.00 -25.55
CA PRO A 69 27.18 -36.14 -24.96
C PRO A 69 26.54 -37.45 -25.43
N THR A 70 26.04 -38.25 -24.48
CA THR A 70 25.39 -39.55 -24.79
C THR A 70 24.04 -39.40 -25.50
N PHE A 71 23.57 -38.17 -25.64
CA PHE A 71 22.32 -37.79 -26.29
C PHE A 71 22.63 -36.66 -27.27
N ASP A 72 22.34 -36.89 -28.55
CA ASP A 72 22.54 -35.93 -29.66
C ASP A 72 21.45 -34.83 -29.69
N GLY A 73 20.50 -34.88 -28.76
CA GLY A 73 19.46 -33.87 -28.62
C GLY A 73 19.83 -32.82 -27.58
N GLY A 74 19.46 -31.56 -27.83
CA GLY A 74 19.55 -30.49 -26.84
C GLY A 74 18.77 -30.80 -25.55
N PRO A 75 18.94 -29.99 -24.49
CA PRO A 75 18.27 -30.21 -23.21
C PRO A 75 16.77 -30.39 -23.44
N GLU A 76 16.24 -31.57 -23.11
CA GLU A 76 14.80 -31.84 -23.17
C GLU A 76 14.12 -31.15 -21.98
N LEU A 77 14.12 -29.81 -21.99
CA LEU A 77 13.30 -29.01 -21.12
C LEU A 77 11.85 -29.25 -21.52
N ARG A 78 11.23 -30.27 -20.93
CA ARG A 78 9.78 -30.45 -20.89
C ARG A 78 9.16 -29.37 -19.99
N ALA A 79 9.40 -28.10 -20.32
CA ALA A 79 8.54 -27.02 -19.88
C ALA A 79 7.23 -27.19 -20.67
N THR A 80 6.27 -27.88 -20.06
CA THR A 80 4.92 -28.10 -20.63
C THR A 80 4.15 -26.82 -20.91
N THR A 81 4.69 -25.66 -20.53
CA THR A 81 4.19 -24.35 -20.92
C THR A 81 4.92 -23.84 -22.16
N PRO A 82 4.20 -23.49 -23.24
CA PRO A 82 4.76 -22.75 -24.36
C PRO A 82 5.53 -21.52 -23.84
N PRO A 83 6.62 -21.11 -24.50
CA PRO A 83 7.31 -19.87 -24.18
C PRO A 83 6.29 -18.74 -24.13
N ARG A 84 6.09 -18.15 -22.95
CA ARG A 84 5.17 -17.01 -22.81
C ARG A 84 5.70 -15.88 -23.69
N GLN A 85 4.84 -15.38 -24.57
CA GLN A 85 5.18 -14.19 -25.33
C GLN A 85 5.45 -13.04 -24.35
N LYS A 86 6.50 -12.27 -24.64
CA LYS A 86 6.79 -11.07 -23.86
C LYS A 86 5.64 -10.09 -24.09
N PRO A 87 5.01 -9.55 -23.03
CA PRO A 87 3.90 -8.62 -23.19
C PRO A 87 4.35 -7.37 -23.95
N SER A 88 3.48 -6.84 -24.79
CA SER A 88 3.75 -5.59 -25.50
C SER A 88 3.69 -4.40 -24.54
N LEU A 89 4.32 -3.28 -24.90
CA LEU A 89 4.30 -2.07 -24.07
C LEU A 89 2.86 -1.60 -23.76
N GLU A 90 1.96 -1.70 -24.74
CA GLU A 90 0.55 -1.35 -24.59
C GLU A 90 -0.16 -2.23 -23.56
N GLU A 91 0.11 -3.54 -23.55
CA GLU A 91 -0.47 -4.47 -22.59
C GLU A 91 0.01 -4.20 -21.15
N ILE A 92 1.29 -3.83 -20.96
CA ILE A 92 1.77 -3.49 -19.62
C ILE A 92 1.15 -2.16 -19.18
N GLN A 93 1.06 -1.17 -20.07
CA GLN A 93 0.47 0.13 -19.74
C GLN A 93 -1.01 -0.04 -19.34
N LYS A 94 -1.78 -0.80 -20.13
CA LYS A 94 -3.18 -1.10 -19.80
C LYS A 94 -3.36 -1.76 -18.44
N LYS A 95 -2.45 -2.67 -18.05
CA LYS A 95 -2.48 -3.31 -16.73
C LYS A 95 -2.13 -2.33 -15.60
N LEU A 96 -1.19 -1.43 -15.83
CA LEU A 96 -0.82 -0.36 -14.89
C LEU A 96 -1.98 0.62 -14.69
N ASP A 97 -2.60 1.07 -15.77
CA ASP A 97 -3.74 1.98 -15.74
C ASP A 97 -4.93 1.34 -15.03
N ALA A 98 -5.24 0.07 -15.33
CA ALA A 98 -6.30 -0.65 -14.62
C ALA A 98 -6.02 -0.77 -13.11
N ALA A 99 -4.76 -0.92 -12.71
CA ALA A 99 -4.39 -0.93 -11.29
C ALA A 99 -4.51 0.47 -10.66
N GLN A 100 -4.18 1.53 -11.39
CA GLN A 100 -4.34 2.90 -10.94
C GLN A 100 -5.81 3.28 -10.79
N GLU A 101 -6.68 2.91 -11.73
CA GLU A 101 -8.11 3.17 -11.64
C GLU A 101 -8.75 2.46 -10.46
N ARG A 102 -8.33 1.22 -10.14
CA ARG A 102 -8.78 0.54 -8.91
C ARG A 102 -8.39 1.30 -7.64
N ARG A 103 -7.20 1.90 -7.59
CA ARG A 103 -6.78 2.74 -6.46
C ARG A 103 -7.62 4.01 -6.35
N LYS A 104 -7.79 4.73 -7.47
CA LYS A 104 -8.61 5.94 -7.51
C LYS A 104 -10.07 5.66 -7.12
N PHE A 105 -10.63 4.55 -7.58
CA PHE A 105 -12.00 4.16 -7.23
C PHE A 105 -12.15 3.95 -5.72
N GLN A 106 -11.22 3.24 -5.09
CA GLN A 106 -11.24 3.03 -3.63
C GLN A 106 -11.11 4.35 -2.86
N GLU A 107 -10.24 5.25 -3.32
CA GLU A 107 -10.09 6.58 -2.73
C GLU A 107 -11.38 7.41 -2.88
N ALA A 108 -12.00 7.40 -4.06
CA ALA A 108 -13.24 8.10 -4.33
C ALA A 108 -14.40 7.59 -3.46
N GLU A 109 -14.54 6.27 -3.28
CA GLU A 109 -15.56 5.70 -2.40
C GLU A 109 -15.34 6.08 -0.93
N LEU A 110 -14.09 6.10 -0.46
CA LEU A 110 -13.78 6.60 0.88
C LEU A 110 -14.16 8.07 1.03
N LEU A 111 -13.78 8.91 0.07
CA LEU A 111 -14.11 10.34 0.08
C LEU A 111 -15.62 10.59 0.05
N LYS A 112 -16.37 9.78 -0.72
CA LYS A 112 -17.83 9.82 -0.76
C LYS A 112 -18.44 9.54 0.61
N HIS A 113 -18.03 8.47 1.29
CA HIS A 113 -18.52 8.19 2.65
C HIS A 113 -18.18 9.27 3.67
N LEU A 114 -17.00 9.90 3.54
CA LEU A 114 -16.64 11.05 4.39
C LEU A 114 -17.53 12.26 4.10
N ALA A 115 -17.84 12.52 2.82
CA ALA A 115 -18.76 13.60 2.43
C ALA A 115 -20.18 13.35 2.96
N GLU A 116 -20.70 12.13 2.82
CA GLU A 116 -22.00 11.70 3.38
C GLU A 116 -22.06 11.92 4.89
N ARG A 117 -21.01 11.52 5.63
CA ARG A 117 -20.93 11.76 7.08
C ARG A 117 -20.99 13.24 7.43
N ARG A 118 -20.21 14.07 6.72
CA ARG A 118 -20.19 15.52 6.94
C ARG A 118 -21.52 16.18 6.60
N GLU A 119 -22.26 15.64 5.64
CA GLU A 119 -23.61 16.08 5.35
C GLU A 119 -24.58 15.73 6.46
N HIS A 120 -24.54 14.49 6.93
CA HIS A 120 -25.38 14.05 8.05
C HIS A 120 -25.15 14.91 9.30
N GLU A 121 -23.89 15.21 9.64
CA GLU A 121 -23.57 16.10 10.77
C GLU A 121 -24.20 17.50 10.62
N ARG A 122 -24.16 18.07 9.40
CA ARG A 122 -24.80 19.36 9.09
C ARG A 122 -26.31 19.27 9.24
N GLU A 123 -26.94 18.22 8.71
CA GLU A 123 -28.39 18.02 8.81
C GLU A 123 -28.84 17.86 10.26
N VAL A 124 -28.11 17.09 11.07
CA VAL A 124 -28.41 16.91 12.50
C VAL A 124 -28.35 18.24 13.23
N ALA A 125 -27.29 19.03 13.02
CA ALA A 125 -27.14 20.34 13.64
C ALA A 125 -28.27 21.30 13.21
N GLN A 126 -28.58 21.36 11.91
CA GLN A 126 -29.64 22.22 11.39
C GLN A 126 -31.02 21.81 11.91
N LYS A 127 -31.30 20.50 11.99
CA LYS A 127 -32.56 19.95 12.50
C LYS A 127 -32.72 20.25 13.98
N ALA A 128 -31.67 20.15 14.78
CA ALA A 128 -31.69 20.53 16.18
C ALA A 128 -32.04 22.01 16.36
N LEU A 129 -31.35 22.90 15.62
CA LEU A 129 -31.62 24.34 15.67
C LEU A 129 -33.04 24.69 15.23
N THR A 130 -33.53 24.05 14.15
CA THR A 130 -34.87 24.29 13.62
C THR A 130 -35.94 23.86 14.62
N LYS A 131 -35.78 22.67 15.20
CA LYS A 131 -36.71 22.14 16.19
C LYS A 131 -36.75 22.98 17.47
N GLU A 132 -35.59 23.43 17.95
CA GLU A 132 -35.52 24.35 19.09
C GLU A 132 -36.23 25.68 18.81
N ARG A 133 -36.04 26.25 17.60
CA ARG A 133 -36.74 27.46 17.18
C ARG A 133 -38.26 27.27 17.13
N GLU A 134 -38.73 26.16 16.56
CA GLU A 134 -40.16 25.83 16.50
C GLU A 134 -40.75 25.66 17.90
N ASN A 135 -40.07 24.90 18.76
CA ASN A 135 -40.46 24.70 20.17
C ASN A 135 -40.56 26.04 20.91
N PHE A 136 -39.56 26.92 20.76
CA PHE A 136 -39.55 28.24 21.38
C PHE A 136 -40.71 29.10 20.88
N THR A 137 -40.95 29.11 19.57
CA THR A 137 -42.05 29.86 18.95
C THR A 137 -43.40 29.38 19.45
N SER A 138 -43.61 28.06 19.52
CA SER A 138 -44.84 27.44 20.04
C SER A 138 -45.05 27.77 21.52
N LYS A 139 -43.99 27.73 22.35
CA LYS A 139 -44.05 28.10 23.76
C LYS A 139 -44.42 29.58 23.96
N LEU A 140 -43.85 30.48 23.17
CA LEU A 140 -44.21 31.91 23.19
C LEU A 140 -45.68 32.14 22.81
N LYS A 141 -46.16 31.48 21.75
CA LYS A 141 -47.58 31.55 21.36
C LYS A 141 -48.51 31.07 22.48
N GLY A 142 -48.18 29.94 23.11
CA GLY A 142 -48.95 29.43 24.25
C GLY A 142 -48.96 30.39 25.44
N LEU A 143 -47.82 31.00 25.77
CA LEU A 143 -47.74 31.99 26.85
C LEU A 143 -48.56 33.26 26.54
N MET A 144 -48.53 33.72 25.30
CA MET A 144 -49.35 34.85 24.83
C MET A 144 -50.85 34.57 24.99
N GLU A 145 -51.28 33.35 24.67
CA GLU A 145 -52.69 32.95 24.81
C GLU A 145 -53.10 32.90 26.28
N VAL A 146 -52.30 32.27 27.15
CA VAL A 146 -52.56 32.25 28.61
C VAL A 146 -52.62 33.68 29.17
N ARG A 147 -51.70 34.56 28.75
CA ARG A 147 -51.70 35.97 29.18
C ARG A 147 -52.97 36.68 28.74
N LYS A 148 -53.43 36.43 27.51
CA LYS A 148 -54.68 36.98 26.97
C LYS A 148 -55.88 36.49 27.78
N THR A 149 -55.99 35.19 28.06
CA THR A 149 -57.06 34.63 28.89
C THR A 149 -57.06 35.21 30.31
N ASN A 150 -55.90 35.33 30.95
CA ASN A 150 -55.78 35.94 32.29
C ASN A 150 -56.18 37.42 32.29
N CYS A 151 -55.86 38.17 31.23
CA CYS A 151 -56.30 39.55 31.05
C CYS A 151 -57.83 39.64 30.97
N TYR A 152 -58.46 38.78 30.15
CA TYR A 152 -59.93 38.74 30.09
C TYR A 152 -60.56 38.34 31.42
N HIS A 153 -60.04 37.33 32.09
CA HIS A 153 -60.57 36.88 33.38
C HIS A 153 -60.49 37.99 34.45
N THR A 154 -59.34 38.66 34.57
CA THR A 154 -59.16 39.79 35.51
C THR A 154 -60.05 40.98 35.18
N TYR A 155 -60.25 41.30 33.90
CA TYR A 155 -61.17 42.33 33.46
C TYR A 155 -62.62 41.98 33.81
N SER A 156 -63.08 40.77 33.50
CA SER A 156 -64.43 40.29 33.83
C SER A 156 -64.67 40.28 35.33
N HIS A 157 -63.73 39.80 36.14
CA HIS A 157 -63.84 39.80 37.60
C HIS A 157 -63.98 41.23 38.15
N ARG A 158 -63.18 42.18 37.65
CA ARG A 158 -63.29 43.59 38.03
C ARG A 158 -64.65 44.18 37.64
N LEU A 159 -65.15 43.87 36.44
CA LEU A 159 -66.44 44.37 35.96
C LEU A 159 -67.61 43.86 36.80
N VAL A 160 -67.58 42.58 37.21
CA VAL A 160 -68.57 42.00 38.12
C VAL A 160 -68.49 42.64 39.51
N HIS A 161 -67.29 42.90 40.03
CA HIS A 161 -67.13 43.58 41.32
C HIS A 161 -67.68 45.02 41.28
N VAL A 162 -67.43 45.76 40.19
CA VAL A 162 -68.00 47.10 39.99
C VAL A 162 -69.52 47.04 39.81
N ARG A 163 -70.06 46.07 39.05
CA ARG A 163 -71.52 45.91 38.84
C ARG A 163 -72.27 45.39 40.07
N GLY A 164 -71.65 44.52 40.86
CA GLY A 164 -72.17 44.09 42.17
C GLY A 164 -72.20 45.23 43.19
N GLY A 165 -71.37 46.25 43.01
CA GLY A 165 -71.48 47.54 43.71
C GLY A 165 -72.39 48.57 43.03
N ALA A 166 -72.81 48.34 41.79
CA ALA A 166 -73.58 49.27 40.96
C ALA A 166 -74.98 48.72 40.58
N ALA A 167 -75.66 48.10 41.54
CA ALA A 167 -77.10 47.78 41.43
C ALA A 167 -78.00 49.05 41.42
N LEU A 168 -77.51 50.21 40.98
CA LEU A 168 -78.28 51.46 40.92
C LEU A 168 -78.05 52.37 39.71
N ALA A 169 -77.30 52.00 38.67
CA ALA A 169 -77.21 52.88 37.50
C ALA A 169 -77.09 52.13 36.17
N GLY A 170 -77.86 52.61 35.19
CA GLY A 170 -78.08 52.02 33.88
C GLY A 170 -76.82 51.71 33.07
N ILE A 171 -77.04 50.80 32.12
CA ILE A 171 -76.12 50.24 31.13
C ILE A 171 -75.24 51.31 30.46
N PRO A 172 -73.95 50.98 30.19
CA PRO A 172 -73.38 51.39 28.92
C PRO A 172 -72.78 50.21 28.13
N ASP A 173 -73.13 50.18 26.85
CA ASP A 173 -72.34 49.54 25.79
C ASP A 173 -70.95 50.19 25.78
N HIS A 174 -69.90 49.42 26.04
CA HIS A 174 -68.53 49.86 25.77
C HIS A 174 -67.81 48.87 24.86
N PRO A 175 -67.10 49.37 23.83
CA PRO A 175 -66.50 48.55 22.80
C PRO A 175 -65.25 47.85 23.34
N VAL A 176 -65.06 46.62 22.87
CA VAL A 176 -63.87 45.81 23.13
C VAL A 176 -62.60 46.62 22.78
N PRO A 177 -61.60 46.73 23.68
CA PRO A 177 -60.41 47.52 23.39
C PRO A 177 -59.64 46.90 22.21
N ARG A 178 -59.46 47.69 21.14
CA ARG A 178 -58.76 47.35 19.89
C ARG A 178 -57.24 47.12 20.03
N TYR A 179 -56.73 46.89 21.25
CA TYR A 179 -55.29 46.76 21.50
C TYR A 179 -54.76 45.31 21.42
N PHE A 180 -55.54 44.39 20.85
CA PHE A 180 -55.17 42.97 20.72
C PHE A 180 -55.44 42.43 19.29
N LEU A 181 -55.12 43.23 18.26
CA LEU A 181 -54.95 42.77 16.88
C LEU A 181 -53.47 42.93 16.48
#